data_AF-A0A924PD78-F1
#
_entry.id   AF-A0A924PD78-F1
#
_cell.length_a   1.000
_cell.length_b   1.000
_cell.length_c   1.000
_cell.angle_alpha   90.00
_cell.angle_beta   90.00
_cell.angle_gamma   90.00
#
_symmetry.space_group_name_H-M   'P 1'
#
loop_
_entity.id
_entity.type
_entity.pdbx_description
1 polymer ?
#
loop_
_entity_poly.entity_id
_entity_poly.type
_entity_poly.pdbx_seq_one_letter_code
_entity_poly.pdbx_strand_id
1 'polypeptide(L)'
;MKNSTPRGELVKEIQTDARHDLDAQSEGFLNLLSQEQLVRTHKVPGVKSVLVVLSSRGMVFDTESLRQKVLLTYPEAKVYFLTTIGKAIGTPVPKQVDLLIDFTGPGQRQGWFYARKLRSMARVAIGRNAGLFRAKIYDQCFDDKAKLKDLPRDLLGRERLVQKQVLAMAGIPMAQHGDLTPDTGKTIALDLPSLKRT
;
A
#
# COMPACT_ATOMS: atom_id res chain seq x y z
N MET A 1 -6.13 22.59 -58.87
CA MET A 1 -7.03 22.02 -57.85
C MET A 1 -6.67 22.66 -56.52
N LYS A 2 -7.56 23.48 -55.94
CA LYS A 2 -7.31 24.19 -54.67
C LYS A 2 -7.91 23.36 -53.55
N ASN A 3 -7.08 22.68 -52.78
CA ASN A 3 -7.50 22.00 -51.55
C ASN A 3 -7.61 23.04 -50.44
N SER A 4 -8.80 23.62 -50.27
CA SER A 4 -9.13 24.44 -49.11
C SER A 4 -9.57 23.52 -47.96
N THR A 5 -8.64 23.13 -47.10
CA THR A 5 -8.99 22.44 -45.85
C THR A 5 -9.80 23.40 -44.97
N PRO A 6 -10.99 23.02 -44.49
CA PRO A 6 -11.86 23.92 -43.76
C PRO A 6 -11.29 24.19 -42.36
N ARG A 7 -10.86 25.43 -42.14
CA ARG A 7 -10.32 25.96 -40.86
C ARG A 7 -11.24 25.73 -39.64
N GLY A 8 -12.50 25.37 -39.86
CA GLY A 8 -13.50 25.12 -38.82
C GLY A 8 -13.47 23.73 -38.18
N GLU A 9 -12.87 22.72 -38.82
CA GLU A 9 -12.77 21.37 -38.24
C GLU A 9 -11.67 21.29 -37.18
N LEU A 10 -10.52 21.93 -37.42
CA LEU A 10 -9.37 21.94 -36.50
C LEU A 10 -9.69 22.56 -35.12
N VAL A 11 -10.58 23.55 -35.07
CA VAL A 11 -10.95 24.24 -33.82
C VAL A 11 -11.85 23.38 -32.94
N LYS A 12 -12.66 22.50 -33.54
CA LYS A 12 -13.55 21.60 -32.79
C LYS A 12 -12.77 20.47 -32.12
N GLU A 13 -11.76 19.94 -32.80
CA GLU A 13 -10.91 18.85 -32.29
C GLU A 13 -10.04 19.31 -31.10
N ILE A 14 -9.45 20.51 -31.19
CA ILE A 14 -8.68 21.10 -30.06
C ILE A 14 -9.55 21.36 -28.83
N GLN A 15 -10.83 21.73 -29.02
CA GLN A 15 -11.75 21.96 -27.90
C GLN A 15 -12.24 20.67 -27.24
N THR A 16 -12.33 19.55 -27.97
CA THR A 16 -12.70 18.26 -27.38
C THR A 16 -11.58 17.68 -26.53
N ASP A 17 -10.34 17.74 -27.00
CA ASP A 17 -9.19 17.19 -26.27
C ASP A 17 -8.96 17.91 -24.93
N ALA A 18 -9.02 19.25 -24.94
CA ALA A 18 -8.85 20.04 -23.71
C ALA A 18 -9.94 19.76 -22.65
N ARG A 19 -11.15 19.37 -23.04
CA ARG A 19 -12.23 19.00 -22.11
C ARG A 19 -11.98 17.63 -21.49
N HIS A 20 -11.53 16.66 -22.27
CA HIS A 20 -11.20 15.33 -21.77
C HIS A 20 -10.06 15.37 -20.75
N ASP A 21 -9.05 16.21 -20.96
CA ASP A 21 -7.94 16.37 -20.01
C ASP A 21 -8.40 16.99 -18.67
N LEU A 22 -9.30 17.98 -18.72
CA LEU A 22 -9.85 18.61 -17.51
C LEU A 22 -10.72 17.65 -16.69
N ASP A 23 -11.51 16.82 -17.36
CA ASP A 23 -12.33 15.81 -16.70
C ASP A 23 -11.45 14.76 -15.99
N ALA A 24 -10.40 14.26 -16.67
CA ALA A 24 -9.47 13.30 -16.09
C ALA A 24 -8.70 13.86 -14.87
N GLN A 25 -8.26 15.13 -14.93
CA GLN A 25 -7.62 15.80 -13.79
C GLN A 25 -8.59 15.96 -12.62
N SER A 26 -9.84 16.33 -12.90
CA SER A 26 -10.89 16.51 -11.90
C SER A 26 -11.21 15.18 -11.21
N GLU A 27 -11.34 14.09 -11.96
CA GLU A 27 -11.53 12.75 -11.41
C GLU A 27 -10.34 12.32 -10.53
N GLY A 28 -9.11 12.61 -10.96
CA GLY A 28 -7.90 12.36 -10.18
C GLY A 28 -7.92 13.09 -8.82
N PHE A 29 -8.32 14.35 -8.82
CA PHE A 29 -8.42 15.15 -7.60
C PHE A 29 -9.53 14.66 -6.66
N LEU A 30 -10.71 14.31 -7.18
CA LEU A 30 -11.81 13.75 -6.38
C LEU A 30 -11.42 12.42 -5.75
N ASN A 31 -10.71 11.57 -6.48
CA ASN A 31 -10.19 10.31 -5.95
C ASN A 31 -9.17 10.55 -4.83
N LEU A 32 -8.32 11.57 -4.94
CA LEU A 32 -7.37 11.95 -3.90
C LEU A 32 -8.09 12.40 -2.62
N LEU A 33 -9.07 13.31 -2.74
CA LEU A 33 -9.86 13.78 -1.60
C LEU A 33 -10.62 12.65 -0.91
N SER A 34 -11.22 11.75 -1.69
CA SER A 34 -11.92 10.57 -1.17
C SER A 34 -10.98 9.66 -0.38
N GLN A 35 -9.76 9.45 -0.89
CA GLN A 35 -8.74 8.66 -0.18
C GLN A 35 -8.28 9.34 1.11
N GLU A 36 -8.05 10.65 1.11
CA GLU A 36 -7.70 11.38 2.32
C GLU A 36 -8.81 11.30 3.38
N GLN A 37 -10.06 11.44 2.97
CA GLN A 37 -11.19 11.33 3.88
C GLN A 37 -11.32 9.92 4.45
N LEU A 38 -11.10 8.88 3.63
CA LEU A 38 -11.06 7.51 4.09
C LEU A 38 -9.96 7.31 5.12
N VAL A 39 -8.75 7.78 4.84
CA VAL A 39 -7.59 7.71 5.75
C VAL A 39 -7.88 8.40 7.08
N ARG A 40 -8.47 9.60 7.06
CA ARG A 40 -8.86 10.33 8.28
C ARG A 40 -9.90 9.58 9.10
N THR A 41 -10.90 8.99 8.43
CA THR A 41 -11.99 8.23 9.08
C THR A 41 -11.47 6.95 9.74
N HIS A 42 -10.46 6.32 9.15
CA HIS A 42 -9.91 5.05 9.64
C HIS A 42 -8.70 5.21 10.56
N LYS A 43 -8.30 6.45 10.87
CA LYS A 43 -7.16 6.71 11.75
C LYS A 43 -7.46 6.17 13.16
N VAL A 44 -6.56 5.34 13.67
CA VAL A 44 -6.70 4.76 15.01
C VAL A 44 -6.09 5.74 16.03
N PRO A 45 -6.85 6.28 16.99
CA PRO A 45 -6.31 7.22 17.97
C PRO A 45 -5.38 6.52 18.97
N GLY A 46 -4.34 7.22 19.42
CA GLY A 46 -3.44 6.79 20.51
C GLY A 46 -2.54 5.59 20.18
N VAL A 47 -2.19 5.40 18.92
CA VAL A 47 -1.27 4.32 18.50
C VAL A 47 0.17 4.64 18.91
N LYS A 48 0.74 3.84 19.82
CA LYS A 48 2.14 3.92 20.27
C LYS A 48 2.99 2.75 19.77
N SER A 49 2.36 1.69 19.29
CA SER A 49 3.03 0.48 18.80
C SER A 49 2.29 -0.11 17.61
N VAL A 50 3.02 -0.28 16.50
CA VAL A 50 2.50 -0.84 15.25
C VAL A 50 3.27 -2.09 14.90
N LEU A 51 2.57 -3.19 14.70
CA LEU A 51 3.11 -4.43 14.19
C LEU A 51 2.70 -4.63 12.73
N VAL A 52 3.68 -4.77 11.85
CA VAL A 52 3.48 -5.07 10.44
C VAL A 52 3.91 -6.51 10.16
N VAL A 53 2.97 -7.33 9.68
CA VAL A 53 3.26 -8.70 9.24
C VAL A 53 3.47 -8.71 7.74
N LEU A 54 4.69 -9.04 7.33
CA LEU A 54 5.14 -9.02 5.95
C LEU A 54 4.90 -10.36 5.27
N SER A 55 4.45 -10.27 4.02
CA SER A 55 4.36 -11.37 3.08
C SER A 55 5.75 -11.99 2.83
N SER A 56 5.85 -13.32 2.90
CA SER A 56 7.06 -14.06 2.56
C SER A 56 7.24 -14.28 1.05
N ARG A 57 6.23 -13.98 0.23
CA ARG A 57 6.26 -14.20 -1.23
C ARG A 57 6.68 -12.97 -2.04
N GLY A 58 6.99 -11.87 -1.37
CA GLY A 58 7.32 -10.61 -2.00
C GLY A 58 6.55 -9.48 -1.34
N MET A 59 7.25 -8.37 -1.10
CA MET A 59 6.71 -7.11 -0.67
C MET A 59 6.95 -6.11 -1.79
N VAL A 60 5.93 -5.31 -2.12
CA VAL A 60 6.10 -4.24 -3.11
C VAL A 60 6.80 -3.05 -2.49
N PHE A 61 6.54 -2.79 -1.21
CA PHE A 61 7.18 -1.72 -0.47
C PHE A 61 8.34 -2.25 0.36
N ASP A 62 9.47 -1.55 0.31
CA ASP A 62 10.58 -1.79 1.21
C ASP A 62 10.15 -1.56 2.67
N THR A 63 10.77 -2.32 3.59
CA THR A 63 10.44 -2.26 5.02
C THR A 63 10.71 -0.90 5.63
N GLU A 64 11.75 -0.19 5.18
CA GLU A 64 12.07 1.15 5.68
C GLU A 64 11.08 2.19 5.11
N SER A 65 10.70 2.05 3.85
CA SER A 65 9.62 2.87 3.27
C SER A 65 8.31 2.70 4.04
N LEU A 66 7.93 1.46 4.36
CA LEU A 66 6.73 1.19 5.19
C LEU A 66 6.87 1.79 6.59
N ARG A 67 8.03 1.65 7.22
CA ARG A 67 8.31 2.25 8.53
C ARG A 67 8.08 3.75 8.50
N GLN A 68 8.68 4.45 7.54
CA GLN A 68 8.55 5.90 7.40
C GLN A 68 7.10 6.32 7.20
N LYS A 69 6.35 5.64 6.33
CA LYS A 69 4.91 5.91 6.10
C LYS A 69 4.07 5.74 7.37
N VAL A 70 4.33 4.69 8.14
CA VAL A 70 3.67 4.47 9.44
C VAL A 70 4.02 5.60 10.41
N LEU A 71 5.29 5.97 10.52
CA LEU A 71 5.76 7.04 11.43
C LEU A 71 5.21 8.42 11.05
N LEU A 72 5.10 8.74 9.76
CA LEU A 72 4.47 9.98 9.30
C LEU A 72 3.00 10.07 9.75
N THR A 73 2.31 8.93 9.81
CA THR A 73 0.91 8.85 10.23
C THR A 73 0.76 8.84 11.75
N TYR A 74 1.66 8.11 12.40
CA TYR A 74 1.69 7.81 13.83
C TYR A 74 3.09 8.15 14.39
N PRO A 75 3.41 9.44 14.61
CA PRO A 75 4.76 9.89 14.92
C PRO A 75 5.31 9.38 16.26
N GLU A 76 4.42 9.06 17.20
CA GLU A 76 4.79 8.50 18.50
C GLU A 76 4.93 6.96 18.49
N ALA A 77 4.62 6.32 17.36
CA ALA A 77 4.57 4.88 17.29
C ALA A 77 5.94 4.23 17.11
N LYS A 78 6.17 3.11 17.79
CA LYS A 78 7.26 2.18 17.47
C LYS A 78 6.78 1.15 16.45
N VAL A 79 7.53 0.98 15.37
CA VAL A 79 7.17 0.06 14.28
C VAL A 79 7.98 -1.23 14.36
N TYR A 80 7.27 -2.34 14.42
CA TYR A 80 7.81 -3.69 14.50
C TYR A 80 7.42 -4.49 13.26
N PHE A 81 8.28 -5.42 12.86
CA PHE A 81 8.07 -6.25 11.68
C PHE A 81 8.17 -7.73 12.02
N LEU A 82 7.20 -8.51 11.57
CA LEU A 82 7.22 -9.96 11.60
C LEU A 82 7.07 -10.52 10.18
N THR A 83 7.64 -11.68 9.95
CA THR A 83 7.31 -12.50 8.78
C THR A 83 6.01 -13.29 9.03
N THR A 84 5.42 -13.84 7.96
CA THR A 84 4.24 -14.74 8.04
C THR A 84 4.46 -15.99 8.90
N ILE A 85 5.72 -16.38 9.15
CA ILE A 85 6.11 -17.50 10.02
C ILE A 85 6.45 -17.06 11.46
N GLY A 86 6.35 -15.76 11.76
CA GLY A 86 6.58 -15.21 13.10
C GLY A 86 8.03 -14.93 13.48
N LYS A 87 8.95 -14.95 12.50
CA LYS A 87 10.31 -14.43 12.70
C LYS A 87 10.29 -12.90 12.72
N ALA A 88 10.85 -12.30 13.76
CA ALA A 88 11.04 -10.85 13.85
C ALA A 88 12.14 -10.35 12.91
N ILE A 89 11.93 -9.15 12.38
CA ILE A 89 12.91 -8.43 11.57
C ILE A 89 13.33 -7.20 12.37
N GLY A 90 14.57 -7.21 12.87
CA GLY A 90 15.10 -6.18 13.76
C GLY A 90 14.66 -6.37 15.20
N THR A 91 14.02 -5.34 15.79
CA THR A 91 13.66 -5.31 17.21
C THR A 91 12.60 -6.36 17.55
N PRO A 92 12.72 -7.07 18.69
CA PRO A 92 11.70 -8.01 19.14
C PRO A 92 10.36 -7.30 19.38
N VAL A 93 9.28 -8.00 19.03
CA VAL A 93 7.91 -7.48 19.16
C VAL A 93 7.46 -7.56 20.62
N PRO A 94 6.83 -6.50 21.17
CA PRO A 94 6.27 -6.54 22.51
C PRO A 94 5.09 -7.53 22.61
N LYS A 95 4.67 -7.86 23.84
CA LYS A 95 3.55 -8.77 24.08
C LYS A 95 2.20 -8.21 23.62
N GLN A 96 2.04 -6.89 23.67
CA GLN A 96 0.87 -6.18 23.19
C GLN A 96 1.28 -5.04 22.26
N VAL A 97 0.44 -4.78 21.26
CA VAL A 97 0.58 -3.70 20.29
C VAL A 97 -0.75 -2.98 20.11
N ASP A 98 -0.71 -1.72 19.69
CA ASP A 98 -1.92 -0.95 19.46
C ASP A 98 -2.56 -1.28 18.12
N LEU A 99 -1.73 -1.46 17.10
CA LEU A 99 -2.18 -1.67 15.73
C LEU A 99 -1.41 -2.83 15.08
N LEU A 100 -2.16 -3.79 14.53
CA LEU A 100 -1.65 -4.85 13.68
C LEU A 100 -2.05 -4.58 12.23
N ILE A 101 -1.09 -4.63 11.32
CA ILE A 101 -1.27 -4.55 9.87
C ILE A 101 -0.72 -5.84 9.26
N ASP A 102 -1.59 -6.71 8.77
CA ASP A 102 -1.21 -8.02 8.24
C ASP A 102 -1.41 -8.11 6.73
N PHE A 103 -0.30 -8.15 6.01
CA PHE A 103 -0.25 -8.29 4.55
C PHE A 103 -0.24 -9.75 4.07
N THR A 104 -0.48 -10.72 4.96
CA THR A 104 -0.46 -12.13 4.56
C THR A 104 -1.49 -12.40 3.45
N GLY A 105 -0.99 -12.81 2.29
CA GLY A 105 -1.76 -13.01 1.07
C GLY A 105 -2.26 -14.44 0.85
N PRO A 106 -3.12 -14.66 -0.17
CA PRO A 106 -3.53 -15.98 -0.62
C PRO A 106 -2.33 -16.89 -0.91
N GLY A 107 -2.42 -18.15 -0.45
CA GLY A 107 -1.37 -19.15 -0.62
C GLY A 107 -0.15 -18.98 0.28
N GLN A 108 -0.10 -17.94 1.13
CA GLN A 108 0.91 -17.84 2.17
C GLN A 108 0.48 -18.65 3.39
N ARG A 109 1.38 -19.51 3.86
CA ARG A 109 1.13 -20.34 5.03
C ARG A 109 1.27 -19.49 6.29
N GLN A 110 0.14 -19.00 6.79
CA GLN A 110 -0.01 -18.56 8.17
C GLN A 110 -1.11 -19.39 8.79
N GLY A 111 -0.75 -20.24 9.75
CA GLY A 111 -1.69 -21.11 10.44
C GLY A 111 -2.79 -20.29 11.13
N TRP A 112 -4.00 -20.84 11.19
CA TRP A 112 -5.15 -20.17 11.82
C TRP A 112 -4.87 -19.74 13.26
N PHE A 113 -4.20 -20.61 14.04
CA PHE A 113 -3.76 -20.30 15.40
C PHE A 113 -2.82 -19.11 15.47
N TYR A 114 -1.94 -18.95 14.48
CA TYR A 114 -0.99 -17.85 14.46
C TYR A 114 -1.67 -16.51 14.16
N ALA A 115 -2.61 -16.48 13.20
CA ALA A 115 -3.42 -15.27 12.94
C ALA A 115 -4.25 -14.87 14.18
N ARG A 116 -4.85 -15.85 14.87
CA ARG A 116 -5.59 -15.59 16.12
C ARG A 116 -4.68 -15.08 17.25
N LYS A 117 -3.46 -15.65 17.37
CA LYS A 117 -2.45 -15.16 18.31
C LYS A 117 -2.08 -13.70 18.02
N LEU A 118 -1.78 -13.37 16.77
CA LEU A 118 -1.47 -12.00 16.35
C LEU A 118 -2.62 -11.04 16.68
N ARG A 119 -3.87 -11.42 16.39
CA ARG A 119 -5.04 -10.63 16.76
C ARG A 119 -5.12 -10.39 18.27
N SER A 120 -4.85 -11.40 19.09
CA SER A 120 -4.93 -11.27 20.57
C SER A 120 -3.85 -10.36 21.16
N MET A 121 -2.75 -10.13 20.43
CA MET A 121 -1.70 -9.19 20.82
C MET A 121 -2.07 -7.74 20.49
N ALA A 122 -3.02 -7.51 19.58
CA ALA A 122 -3.33 -6.19 19.05
C ALA A 122 -4.61 -5.60 19.62
N ARG A 123 -4.63 -4.29 19.89
CA ARG A 123 -5.88 -3.57 20.19
C ARG A 123 -6.77 -3.49 18.95
N VAL A 124 -6.21 -3.05 17.81
CA VAL A 124 -6.86 -3.03 16.50
C VAL A 124 -6.06 -3.87 15.51
N ALA A 125 -6.74 -4.71 14.74
CA ALA A 125 -6.15 -5.56 13.73
C ALA A 125 -6.79 -5.35 12.36
N ILE A 126 -5.93 -5.12 11.38
CA ILE A 126 -6.29 -4.81 10.00
C ILE A 126 -5.47 -5.74 9.11
N GLY A 127 -6.11 -6.31 8.10
CA GLY A 127 -5.37 -7.14 7.17
C GLY A 127 -6.15 -7.50 5.93
N ARG A 128 -5.74 -8.61 5.32
CA ARG A 128 -6.30 -9.13 4.08
C ARG A 128 -7.11 -10.40 4.32
N ASN A 129 -8.21 -10.55 3.59
CA ASN A 129 -9.02 -11.76 3.62
C ASN A 129 -8.35 -12.91 2.83
N ALA A 130 -7.26 -13.46 3.39
CA ALA A 130 -6.57 -14.64 2.88
C ALA A 130 -7.09 -15.92 3.57
N GLY A 131 -8.20 -16.46 3.07
CA GLY A 131 -8.79 -17.73 3.54
C GLY A 131 -10.29 -17.64 3.82
N LEU A 132 -10.82 -18.60 4.58
CA LEU A 132 -12.24 -18.64 4.98
C LEU A 132 -12.52 -17.98 6.34
N PHE A 133 -11.48 -17.76 7.17
CA PHE A 133 -11.67 -17.43 8.59
C PHE A 133 -11.14 -16.05 9.00
N ARG A 134 -10.30 -15.40 8.20
CA ARG A 134 -9.63 -14.15 8.60
C ARG A 134 -10.57 -12.98 8.77
N ALA A 135 -11.59 -12.87 7.92
CA ALA A 135 -12.62 -11.84 8.02
C ALA A 135 -13.37 -11.87 9.36
N LYS A 136 -13.35 -13.01 10.10
CA LYS A 136 -13.96 -13.12 11.43
C LYS A 136 -12.99 -12.84 12.57
N ILE A 137 -11.69 -12.76 12.30
CA ILE A 137 -10.64 -12.60 13.31
C ILE A 137 -10.21 -11.14 13.42
N TYR A 138 -10.10 -10.43 12.30
CA TYR A 138 -9.63 -9.04 12.29
C TYR A 138 -10.79 -8.08 12.36
N ASP A 139 -10.52 -6.89 12.92
CA ASP A 139 -11.52 -5.83 13.05
C ASP A 139 -11.87 -5.26 11.68
N GLN A 140 -10.88 -5.19 10.79
CA GLN A 140 -11.06 -4.82 9.39
C GLN A 140 -10.28 -5.76 8.47
N CYS A 141 -10.89 -6.11 7.33
CA CYS A 141 -10.28 -6.98 6.34
C CYS A 141 -10.58 -6.49 4.93
N PHE A 142 -9.54 -6.44 4.10
CA PHE A 142 -9.69 -6.19 2.68
C PHE A 142 -10.05 -7.50 1.98
N ASP A 143 -11.22 -7.54 1.33
CA ASP A 143 -11.64 -8.70 0.56
C ASP A 143 -11.17 -8.62 -0.89
N ASP A 144 -10.01 -9.23 -1.12
CA ASP A 144 -9.43 -9.49 -2.44
C ASP A 144 -10.40 -10.12 -3.43
N LYS A 145 -11.24 -11.06 -2.96
CA LYS A 145 -12.11 -11.85 -3.85
C LYS A 145 -13.27 -11.02 -4.32
N ALA A 146 -13.82 -10.17 -3.46
CA ALA A 146 -14.89 -9.24 -3.82
C ALA A 146 -14.45 -8.25 -4.91
N LYS A 147 -13.17 -7.85 -4.91
CA LYS A 147 -12.62 -6.88 -5.87
C LYS A 147 -11.85 -7.51 -7.05
N LEU A 148 -11.97 -8.83 -7.29
CA LEU A 148 -11.22 -9.55 -8.33
C LEU A 148 -11.32 -8.92 -9.73
N LYS A 149 -12.45 -8.31 -10.07
CA LYS A 149 -12.68 -7.68 -11.39
C LYS A 149 -11.87 -6.39 -11.59
N ASP A 150 -11.61 -5.67 -10.51
CA ASP A 150 -10.93 -4.37 -10.53
C ASP A 150 -9.43 -4.50 -10.24
N LEU A 151 -8.98 -5.70 -9.88
CA LEU A 151 -7.57 -5.96 -9.58
C LEU A 151 -6.76 -6.18 -10.86
N PRO A 152 -5.55 -5.61 -10.96
CA PRO A 152 -4.63 -5.92 -12.03
C PRO A 152 -4.39 -7.43 -12.16
N ARG A 153 -4.26 -7.91 -13.41
CA ARG A 153 -3.89 -9.30 -13.68
C ARG A 153 -2.43 -9.59 -13.31
N ASP A 154 -1.57 -8.58 -13.41
CA ASP A 154 -0.18 -8.67 -12.95
C ASP A 154 -0.10 -8.83 -11.43
N LEU A 155 0.73 -9.77 -10.98
CA LEU A 155 0.86 -10.12 -9.56
C LEU A 155 1.42 -8.96 -8.74
N LEU A 156 2.40 -8.21 -9.26
CA LEU A 156 3.01 -7.09 -8.55
C LEU A 156 2.07 -5.89 -8.45
N GLY A 157 1.39 -5.55 -9.55
CA GLY A 157 0.37 -4.51 -9.61
C GLY A 157 -0.80 -4.81 -8.66
N ARG A 158 -1.25 -6.07 -8.64
CA ARG A 158 -2.26 -6.52 -7.68
C ARG A 158 -1.79 -6.36 -6.25
N GLU A 159 -0.60 -6.86 -5.91
CA GLU A 159 -0.07 -6.78 -4.55
C GLU A 159 0.12 -5.33 -4.11
N ARG A 160 0.60 -4.46 -5.01
CA ARG A 160 0.72 -3.02 -4.77
C ARG A 160 -0.61 -2.40 -4.38
N LEU A 161 -1.66 -2.68 -5.15
CA LEU A 161 -3.00 -2.15 -4.91
C LEU A 161 -3.54 -2.65 -3.58
N VAL A 162 -3.45 -3.95 -3.32
CA VAL A 162 -3.92 -4.56 -2.06
C VAL A 162 -3.19 -3.96 -0.85
N GLN A 163 -1.87 -3.84 -0.90
CA GLN A 163 -1.10 -3.25 0.18
C GLN A 163 -1.49 -1.78 0.41
N LYS A 164 -1.71 -0.99 -0.65
CA LYS A 164 -2.22 0.39 -0.54
C LYS A 164 -3.58 0.44 0.15
N GLN A 165 -4.50 -0.45 -0.20
CA GLN A 165 -5.84 -0.49 0.39
C GLN A 165 -5.81 -0.93 1.87
N VAL A 166 -4.99 -1.93 2.21
CA VAL A 166 -4.80 -2.37 3.59
C VAL A 166 -4.20 -1.25 4.45
N LEU A 167 -3.23 -0.50 3.92
CA LEU A 167 -2.68 0.68 4.60
C LEU A 167 -3.71 1.80 4.76
N ALA A 168 -4.53 2.05 3.74
CA ALA A 168 -5.58 3.07 3.81
C ALA A 168 -6.63 2.75 4.88
N MET A 169 -7.03 1.48 5.01
CA MET A 169 -7.88 1.01 6.12
C MET A 169 -7.19 1.17 7.49
N ALA A 170 -5.86 1.16 7.55
CA ALA A 170 -5.10 1.46 8.75
C ALA A 170 -4.89 2.96 9.00
N GLY A 171 -5.56 3.82 8.22
CA GLY A 171 -5.42 5.26 8.29
C GLY A 171 -4.02 5.75 7.87
N ILE A 172 -3.26 4.96 7.11
CA ILE A 172 -1.94 5.33 6.60
C ILE A 172 -2.09 5.77 5.13
N PRO A 173 -1.92 7.06 4.82
CA PRO A 173 -2.02 7.54 3.45
C PRO A 173 -0.87 7.00 2.61
N MET A 174 -1.21 6.46 1.46
CA MET A 174 -0.26 6.16 0.40
C MET A 174 -0.35 7.27 -0.63
N ALA A 175 0.25 8.42 -0.31
CA ALA A 175 0.35 9.52 -1.27
C ALA A 175 0.93 8.98 -2.59
N GLN A 176 0.29 9.33 -3.70
CA GLN A 176 0.81 9.06 -5.04
C GLN A 176 2.01 9.95 -5.39
N HIS A 177 2.47 10.77 -4.44
CA HIS A 177 3.58 11.71 -4.61
C HIS A 177 4.85 10.95 -4.97
N GLY A 178 5.06 10.83 -6.28
CA GLY A 178 6.26 10.33 -6.91
C GLY A 178 6.44 8.80 -6.82
N ASP A 179 5.75 8.05 -7.70
CA ASP A 179 6.39 6.87 -8.34
C ASP A 179 7.66 7.30 -9.16
N LEU A 180 8.04 8.59 -9.12
CA LEU A 180 9.18 9.22 -9.79
C LEU A 180 10.43 9.41 -8.91
N THR A 181 10.42 9.11 -7.61
CA THR A 181 11.70 8.79 -6.95
C THR A 181 11.93 7.32 -7.20
N PRO A 182 12.72 6.94 -8.24
CA PRO A 182 13.11 5.55 -8.41
C PRO A 182 13.70 5.07 -7.10
N ASP A 183 13.36 3.84 -6.73
CA ASP A 183 13.91 3.13 -5.60
C ASP A 183 15.44 3.10 -5.73
N THR A 184 16.11 4.10 -5.15
CA THR A 184 17.57 4.32 -5.29
C THR A 184 18.38 3.17 -4.71
N GLY A 185 17.75 2.30 -3.91
CA GLY A 185 18.36 1.08 -3.40
C GLY A 185 18.84 0.12 -4.50
N LYS A 186 18.25 0.16 -5.70
CA LYS A 186 18.70 -0.68 -6.84
C LYS A 186 19.73 -0.02 -7.74
N THR A 187 19.82 1.31 -7.76
CA THR A 187 20.77 2.04 -8.62
C THR A 187 22.16 2.14 -8.00
N ILE A 188 22.27 2.13 -6.66
CA ILE A 188 23.56 2.30 -5.96
C ILE A 188 24.49 1.09 -6.11
N ALA A 189 23.98 -0.09 -6.52
CA ALA A 189 24.81 -1.29 -6.68
C ALA A 189 25.66 -1.33 -7.98
N LEU A 190 25.49 -0.37 -8.90
CA LEU A 190 26.15 -0.40 -10.21
C LEU A 190 27.31 0.60 -10.39
N ASP A 191 27.47 1.58 -9.48
CA ASP A 191 28.50 2.64 -9.60
C ASP A 191 29.52 2.63 -8.45
N LEU A 192 29.89 1.45 -7.94
CA LEU A 192 31.07 1.37 -7.08
C LEU A 192 32.33 1.29 -7.95
N PRO A 193 33.23 2.30 -7.92
CA PRO A 193 34.51 2.20 -8.62
C PRO A 193 35.30 1.01 -8.06
N SER A 194 35.91 0.23 -8.96
CA SER A 194 36.70 -0.93 -8.57
C SER A 194 37.83 -0.53 -7.62
N LEU A 195 37.85 -1.13 -6.43
CA LEU A 195 38.92 -0.99 -5.45
C LEU A 195 40.24 -1.44 -6.10
N LYS A 196 41.07 -0.48 -6.53
CA LYS A 196 42.47 -0.74 -6.87
C LYS A 196 43.20 -1.09 -5.59
N ARG A 197 43.66 -2.35 -5.51
CA ARG A 197 44.61 -2.78 -4.48
C ARG A 197 45.96 -2.14 -4.80
N THR A 198 46.44 -1.28 -3.91
CA THR A 198 47.85 -0.86 -3.81
C THR A 198 48.64 -1.87 -3.02
#